data_AF-A0ABD5DCR2-F1
#
_entry.id   AF-A0ABD5DCR2-F1
#
_cell.length_a   1.000
_cell.length_b   1.000
_cell.length_c   1.000
_cell.angle_alpha   90.00
_cell.angle_beta   90.00
_cell.angle_gamma   90.00
#
_symmetry.space_group_name_H-M   'P 1'
#
loop_
_entity.id
_entity.type
_entity.pdbx_description
1 polymer ?
#
loop_
_entity_poly.entity_id
_entity_poly.type
_entity_poly.pdbx_seq_one_letter_code
_entity_poly.pdbx_strand_id
1 'polypeptide(L)' 'VLGNTAETLALVEKVPGISAINYGGLPQKEGARQFGKAIYLTEEEIAHSRVLKEKGIRLEMRQVPAHSAELLNDQL' A
#
# COMPACT_ATOMS: atom_id res chain seq x y z
N VAL A 1 0.46 11.02 -6.17
CA VAL A 1 -0.72 10.32 -5.62
C VAL A 1 -1.27 9.46 -6.74
N LEU A 2 -1.59 8.19 -6.47
CA LEU A 2 -2.11 7.23 -7.44
C LEU A 2 -3.45 6.66 -6.94
N GLY A 3 -4.23 6.08 -7.84
CA GLY A 3 -5.59 5.61 -7.52
C GLY A 3 -5.66 4.18 -6.96
N ASN A 4 -4.65 3.34 -7.23
CA ASN A 4 -4.68 1.92 -6.89
C ASN A 4 -3.26 1.31 -6.80
N THR A 5 -3.19 0.07 -6.31
CA THR A 5 -1.92 -0.66 -6.13
C THR A 5 -1.28 -1.11 -7.44
N ALA A 6 -2.07 -1.36 -8.49
CA ALA A 6 -1.57 -1.79 -9.80
C ALA A 6 -0.77 -0.68 -10.50
N GLU A 7 -1.32 0.53 -10.56
CA GLU A 7 -0.63 1.74 -11.05
C GLU A 7 0.62 2.04 -10.23
N THR A 8 0.55 1.83 -8.92
CA THR A 8 1.67 2.04 -8.01
C THR A 8 2.82 1.08 -8.32
N LEU A 9 2.52 -0.21 -8.49
CA LEU A 9 3.50 -1.20 -8.90
C LEU A 9 4.12 -0.87 -10.26
N ALA A 10 3.29 -0.53 -11.25
CA ALA A 10 3.75 -0.15 -12.59
C ALA A 10 4.65 1.10 -12.58
N LEU A 11 4.38 2.07 -11.70
CA LEU A 11 5.24 3.25 -11.52
C LEU A 11 6.59 2.86 -10.91
N VAL A 12 6.58 2.06 -9.85
CA VAL A 12 7.80 1.59 -9.16
C VAL A 12 8.73 0.84 -10.09
N GLU A 13 8.20 0.04 -11.02
CA GLU A 13 9.01 -0.68 -12.00
C GLU A 13 9.70 0.24 -13.00
N LYS A 14 9.15 1.42 -13.26
CA LYS A 14 9.68 2.39 -14.23
C LYS A 14 10.53 3.47 -13.59
N VAL A 15 10.36 3.72 -12.29
CA VAL A 15 11.01 4.82 -11.57
C VAL A 15 11.92 4.24 -10.49
N PRO A 16 13.24 4.12 -10.75
CA PRO A 16 14.18 3.65 -9.76
C PRO A 16 14.30 4.64 -8.59
N GLY A 17 14.64 4.12 -7.41
CA GLY A 17 14.90 4.93 -6.22
C GLY A 17 13.69 5.19 -5.31
N ILE A 18 12.50 4.73 -5.66
CA ILE A 18 11.35 4.75 -4.75
C ILE A 18 11.61 3.74 -3.62
N SER A 19 11.73 4.25 -2.39
CA SER A 19 12.04 3.46 -1.19
C SER A 19 10.90 3.35 -0.19
N ALA A 20 9.89 4.22 -0.31
CA ALA A 20 8.71 4.21 0.55
C ALA A 20 7.44 4.64 -0.20
N ILE A 21 6.30 4.06 0.20
CA ILE A 21 4.97 4.36 -0.32
C ILE A 21 4.02 4.50 0.87
N ASN A 22 3.22 5.56 0.87
CA ASN A 22 2.16 5.76 1.84
C ASN A 22 0.80 5.38 1.27
N TYR A 23 0.12 4.44 1.93
CA TYR A 23 -1.26 4.08 1.74
C TYR A 23 -2.10 5.07 2.55
N GLY A 24 -2.66 6.07 1.87
CA GLY A 24 -3.45 7.13 2.50
C GLY A 24 -4.88 6.72 2.81
N GLY A 25 -5.52 6.02 1.86
CA GLY A 25 -6.89 5.52 2.00
C GLY A 25 -7.23 4.61 0.83
N LEU A 26 -7.71 3.41 1.13
CA LEU A 26 -8.29 2.48 0.17
C LEU A 26 -9.62 2.02 0.77
N PRO A 27 -10.77 2.52 0.27
CA PRO A 27 -12.06 2.30 0.91
C PRO A 27 -12.47 0.83 0.89
N GLN A 28 -13.33 0.45 1.82
CA GLN A 28 -13.93 -0.89 1.86
C GLN A 28 -14.67 -1.19 0.55
N LYS A 29 -14.48 -2.41 0.06
CA LYS A 29 -15.13 -2.97 -1.13
C LYS A 29 -15.29 -4.48 -0.96
N GLU A 30 -16.11 -5.08 -1.83
CA GLU A 30 -16.39 -6.51 -1.78
C GLU A 30 -15.10 -7.34 -1.87
N GLY A 31 -14.99 -8.36 -1.02
CA GLY A 31 -13.82 -9.24 -0.96
C GLY A 31 -12.55 -8.60 -0.38
N ALA A 32 -12.60 -7.35 0.10
CA ALA A 32 -11.44 -6.70 0.70
C ALA A 32 -11.28 -7.03 2.19
N ARG A 33 -10.05 -7.34 2.60
CA ARG A 33 -9.63 -7.47 4.00
C ARG A 33 -9.19 -6.11 4.53
N GLN A 34 -9.51 -5.82 5.79
CA GLN A 34 -9.10 -4.58 6.44
C GLN A 34 -7.65 -4.64 6.92
N PHE A 35 -6.90 -3.55 6.70
CA PHE A 35 -5.57 -3.26 7.20
C PHE A 35 -5.57 -1.84 7.78
N GLY A 36 -5.39 -1.70 9.09
CA GLY A 36 -5.51 -0.40 9.76
C GLY A 36 -6.88 0.28 9.58
N LYS A 37 -6.94 1.59 9.84
CA LYS A 37 -8.21 2.32 9.92
C LYS A 37 -8.89 2.60 8.58
N ALA A 38 -8.11 2.83 7.53
CA ALA A 38 -8.59 3.37 6.26
C ALA A 38 -8.16 2.55 5.03
N ILE A 39 -7.52 1.39 5.22
CA ILE A 39 -6.99 0.58 4.13
C ILE A 39 -7.74 -0.75 4.08
N TYR A 40 -8.38 -1.02 2.96
CA TYR A 40 -9.03 -2.28 2.67
C TYR A 40 -8.48 -2.78 1.34
N LEU A 41 -7.93 -3.99 1.33
CA LEU A 41 -7.25 -4.56 0.17
C LEU A 41 -7.93 -5.86 -0.24
N THR A 42 -8.22 -6.01 -1.53
CA THR A 42 -8.57 -7.32 -2.11
C THR A 42 -7.32 -8.22 -2.19
N GLU A 43 -7.50 -9.51 -2.45
CA GLU A 43 -6.38 -10.44 -2.65
C GLU A 43 -5.42 -10.01 -3.77
N GLU A 44 -5.94 -9.40 -4.84
CA GLU A 44 -5.11 -8.84 -5.92
C GLU A 44 -4.26 -7.66 -5.42
N GLU A 45 -4.85 -6.75 -4.64
CA GLU A 45 -4.12 -5.60 -4.09
C GLU A 45 -3.10 -6.01 -3.03
N ILE A 46 -3.39 -7.08 -2.28
CA ILE A 46 -2.45 -7.73 -1.37
C ILE A 46 -1.27 -8.30 -2.19
N ALA A 47 -1.53 -8.97 -3.31
CA ALA A 47 -0.48 -9.51 -4.17
C ALA A 47 0.45 -8.41 -4.71
N HIS A 48 -0.09 -7.30 -5.22
CA HIS A 48 0.72 -6.14 -5.63
C HIS A 48 1.55 -5.59 -4.46
N SER A 49 0.94 -5.47 -3.29
CA SER A 49 1.63 -4.95 -2.09
C SER A 49 2.74 -5.89 -1.61
N ARG A 50 2.58 -7.21 -1.76
CA ARG A 50 3.65 -8.19 -1.49
C ARG A 50 4.83 -8.03 -2.45
N VAL A 51 4.57 -7.85 -3.75
CA VAL A 51 5.64 -7.58 -4.73
C VAL A 51 6.40 -6.29 -4.37
N LEU A 52 5.69 -5.23 -3.96
CA LEU A 52 6.32 -4.00 -3.51
C LEU A 52 7.19 -4.21 -2.26
N LYS A 53 6.70 -4.99 -1.27
CA LYS A 53 7.46 -5.40 -0.09
C LYS A 53 8.72 -6.19 -0.46
N GLU A 54 8.61 -7.16 -1.37
CA GLU A 54 9.73 -7.98 -1.85
C GLU A 54 10.80 -7.16 -2.58
N LYS A 55 10.41 -6.06 -3.25
CA LYS A 55 11.34 -5.08 -3.82
C LYS A 55 12.06 -4.22 -2.75
N GLY A 56 11.81 -4.45 -1.47
CA GLY A 56 12.42 -3.73 -0.36
C GLY A 56 11.77 -2.38 -0.05
N ILE A 57 10.57 -2.12 -0.57
CA ILE A 57 9.88 -0.85 -0.36
C ILE A 57 9.16 -0.85 0.98
N ARG A 58 9.32 0.25 1.73
CA ARG A 58 8.60 0.50 2.97
C ARG A 58 7.16 0.97 2.68
N LEU A 59 6.18 0.17 3.06
CA LEU A 59 4.75 0.41 2.86
C LEU A 59 4.14 0.89 4.18
N GLU A 60 3.85 2.19 4.24
CA GLU A 60 3.25 2.85 5.40
C GLU A 60 1.75 3.01 5.21
N MET A 61 0.98 2.94 6.29
CA MET A 61 -0.45 3.27 6.32
C MET A 61 -0.65 4.49 7.20
N ARG A 62 -0.98 5.62 6.58
CA ARG A 62 -1.24 6.89 7.28
C ARG A 62 -2.09 7.81 6.42
N GLN A 63 -3.29 8.12 6.91
CA GLN A 63 -4.23 9.00 6.21
C GLN A 63 -3.84 10.49 6.30
N VAL A 64 -3.34 10.94 7.46
CA VAL A 64 -2.94 12.33 7.70
C VAL A 64 -1.61 12.39 8.48
N PRO A 65 -0.79 13.44 8.30
CA PRO A 65 0.52 13.53 8.95
C PRO A 65 0.49 13.49 10.48
N ALA A 66 -0.59 13.95 11.10
CA ALA A 66 -0.76 13.98 12.55
C ALA A 66 -0.94 12.59 13.20
N HIS A 67 -1.25 11.56 12.41
CA HIS A 67 -1.36 10.18 12.90
C HIS A 67 -0.02 9.46 12.80
N SER A 68 0.22 8.51 13.71
CA SER A 68 1.35 7.58 13.58
C SER A 68 1.15 6.69 12.35
N ALA A 69 2.24 6.39 11.65
CA ALA A 69 2.21 5.44 10.54
C ALA A 69 2.27 4.00 11.08
N GLU A 70 1.36 3.16 10.60
CA GLU A 70 1.46 1.71 10.77
C GLU A 70 2.21 1.11 9.57
N LEU A 71 2.98 0.04 9.77
CA LEU A 71 3.66 -0.64 8.66
C LEU A 71 2.77 -1.74 8.08
N LEU A 72 2.42 -1.60 6.81
CA LEU A 72 1.73 -2.66 6.07
C LEU A 72 2.65 -3.86 5.85
N ASN A 73 3.98 -3.65 5.73
CA ASN A 73 4.94 -4.75 5.58
C ASN A 73 4.81 -5.83 6.67
N ASP A 74 4.45 -5.45 7.90
CA ASP A 74 4.34 -6.38 9.04
C ASP A 74 3.04 -7.20 9.02
N GLN A 75 2.09 -6.85 8.14
CA GLN A 75 0.75 -7.45 8.05
C GLN A 75 0.55 -8.28 6.76
N LEU A 76 1.52 -8.28 5.84
CA LEU A 76 1.51 -8.93 4.51
C LEU A 76 2.30 -10.23 4.44
#